data_AF-A0A839USW8-F1
#
_entry.id   AF-A0A839USW8-F1
#
_cell.length_a   1.000
_cell.length_b   1.000
_cell.length_c   1.000
_cell.angle_alpha   90.00
_cell.angle_beta   90.00
_cell.angle_gamma   90.00
#
_symmetry.space_group_name_H-M   'P 1'
#
loop_
_entity.id
_entity.type
_entity.pdbx_description
1 polymer ?
#
loop_
_entity_poly.entity_id
_entity_poly.type
_entity_poly.pdbx_seq_one_letter_code
_entity_poly.pdbx_strand_id
1 'polypeptide(L)'
;MGIYEPELIGLIIRPTLRQLGLHSDRAEQLLLQAAAASELGHHLCADKAKQLGLYRITPYQHRQVWDTYLVNHPDLASTVRGLASQRAFLANPDDELITNLRYATAIAWLLIQSTLESSDTGSQDDLQLLAIAFNRQPYLAA
;
A
#
# COMPACT_ATOMS: atom_id res chain seq x y z
N MET A 1 -1.40 -6.86 -20.33
CA MET A 1 -2.22 -7.79 -19.52
C MET A 1 -2.23 -7.24 -18.11
N GLY A 2 -3.34 -6.66 -17.67
CA GLY A 2 -3.52 -6.15 -16.29
C GLY A 2 -4.18 -7.19 -15.40
N ILE A 3 -4.05 -7.04 -14.08
CA ILE A 3 -4.77 -7.87 -13.11
C ILE A 3 -6.27 -7.55 -13.19
N TYR A 4 -7.15 -8.56 -13.20
CA TYR A 4 -8.60 -8.37 -13.20
C TYR A 4 -9.07 -7.86 -11.83
N GLU A 5 -9.80 -6.74 -11.79
CA GLU A 5 -10.13 -6.02 -10.54
C GLU A 5 -10.89 -6.89 -9.51
N PRO A 6 -11.92 -7.67 -9.90
CA PRO A 6 -12.62 -8.53 -8.94
C PRO A 6 -11.74 -9.64 -8.35
N GLU A 7 -10.78 -10.15 -9.12
CA GLU A 7 -9.80 -11.12 -8.61
C GLU A 7 -8.81 -10.46 -7.66
N LEU A 8 -8.32 -9.25 -7.98
CA LEU A 8 -7.46 -8.49 -7.08
C LEU A 8 -8.16 -8.25 -5.73
N ILE A 9 -9.44 -7.85 -5.76
CA ILE A 9 -10.24 -7.66 -4.56
C ILE A 9 -10.40 -8.99 -3.80
N GLY A 10 -10.95 -10.01 -4.46
CA GLY A 10 -11.35 -11.25 -3.82
C GLY A 10 -10.20 -12.12 -3.30
N LEU A 11 -9.06 -12.11 -4.00
CA LEU A 11 -7.93 -13.01 -3.71
C LEU A 11 -6.83 -12.34 -2.88
N ILE A 12 -6.65 -11.02 -3.02
CA ILE A 12 -5.55 -10.29 -2.40
C ILE A 12 -6.05 -9.24 -1.41
N ILE A 13 -6.82 -8.25 -1.85
CA ILE A 13 -7.16 -7.09 -1.01
C ILE A 13 -8.02 -7.49 0.18
N ARG A 14 -9.18 -8.12 -0.08
CA ARG A 14 -10.12 -8.52 0.96
C ARG A 14 -9.51 -9.48 1.99
N PRO A 15 -8.83 -10.57 1.59
CA PRO A 15 -8.19 -11.46 2.56
C PRO A 15 -7.12 -10.75 3.39
N THR A 16 -6.34 -9.85 2.80
CA THR A 16 -5.29 -9.10 3.50
C THR A 16 -5.90 -8.16 4.54
N LEU A 17 -6.89 -7.36 4.16
CA LEU A 17 -7.59 -6.46 5.09
C LEU A 17 -8.25 -7.20 6.25
N ARG A 18 -8.84 -8.37 5.99
CA ARG A 18 -9.42 -9.22 7.04
C ARG A 18 -8.36 -9.74 8.00
N GLN A 19 -7.20 -10.15 7.49
CA GLN A 19 -6.09 -10.60 8.32
C GLN A 19 -5.54 -9.47 9.19
N LEU A 20 -5.54 -8.23 8.71
CA LEU A 20 -5.16 -7.05 9.49
C LEU A 20 -6.24 -6.61 10.51
N GLY A 21 -7.46 -7.13 10.41
CA GLY A 21 -8.60 -6.68 11.21
C GLY A 21 -9.14 -5.30 10.80
N LEU A 22 -8.80 -4.80 9.60
CA LEU A 22 -9.10 -3.44 9.13
C LEU A 22 -9.99 -3.42 7.87
N HIS A 23 -10.82 -4.45 7.70
CA HIS A 23 -11.66 -4.59 6.52
C HIS A 23 -12.86 -3.62 6.53
N SER A 24 -13.02 -2.87 5.44
CA SER A 24 -14.23 -2.11 5.11
C SER A 24 -14.37 -1.99 3.59
N ASP A 25 -15.59 -1.76 3.09
CA ASP A 25 -15.83 -1.57 1.64
C ASP A 25 -15.03 -0.37 1.10
N ARG A 26 -14.93 0.71 1.90
CA ARG A 26 -14.11 1.89 1.56
C ARG A 26 -12.63 1.54 1.45
N ALA A 27 -12.11 0.68 2.34
CA ALA A 27 -10.72 0.24 2.28
C ALA A 27 -10.42 -0.56 1.00
N GLU A 28 -11.34 -1.45 0.59
CA GLU A 28 -11.22 -2.20 -0.66
C GLU A 28 -11.17 -1.25 -1.88
N GLN A 29 -12.07 -0.26 -1.91
CA GLN A 29 -12.16 0.73 -2.99
C GLN A 29 -10.91 1.60 -3.09
N LEU A 30 -10.41 2.14 -1.96
CA LEU A 30 -9.20 2.96 -1.92
C LEU A 30 -7.96 2.19 -2.40
N LEU A 31 -7.82 0.92 -2.00
CA LEU A 31 -6.73 0.08 -2.46
C LEU A 31 -6.85 -0.25 -3.95
N LEU A 32 -8.06 -0.51 -4.44
CA LEU A 32 -8.27 -0.72 -5.88
C LEU A 32 -7.90 0.53 -6.68
N GLN A 33 -8.34 1.71 -6.24
CA GLN A 33 -7.99 2.99 -6.87
C GLN A 33 -6.48 3.25 -6.84
N ALA A 34 -5.81 2.96 -5.72
CA ALA A 34 -4.35 3.09 -5.60
C ALA A 34 -3.60 2.19 -6.60
N ALA A 35 -4.07 0.95 -6.78
CA ALA A 35 -3.52 0.03 -7.76
C ALA A 35 -3.78 0.50 -9.21
N ALA A 36 -5.00 0.96 -9.51
CA ALA A 36 -5.37 1.49 -10.82
C ALA A 36 -4.57 2.74 -11.20
N ALA A 37 -4.39 3.68 -10.27
CA ALA A 37 -3.56 4.88 -10.44
C ALA A 37 -2.07 4.55 -10.63
N SER A 38 -1.67 3.29 -10.41
CA SER A 38 -0.33 2.77 -10.64
C SER A 38 -0.21 2.00 -11.96
N GLU A 39 -1.19 2.15 -12.85
CA GLU A 39 -1.34 1.38 -14.09
C GLU A 39 -1.39 -0.14 -13.82
N LEU A 40 -1.93 -0.54 -12.67
CA LEU A 40 -2.00 -1.93 -12.19
C LEU A 40 -0.63 -2.65 -12.22
N GLY A 41 0.46 -1.90 -12.01
CA GLY A 41 1.81 -2.46 -11.97
C GLY A 41 2.39 -2.78 -13.35
N HIS A 42 1.99 -2.07 -14.42
CA HIS A 42 2.55 -2.23 -15.78
C HIS A 42 4.09 -2.25 -15.80
N HIS A 43 4.70 -1.48 -14.91
CA HIS A 43 6.10 -1.61 -14.53
C HIS A 43 6.22 -1.76 -13.01
N LEU A 44 6.68 -2.92 -12.55
CA LEU A 44 6.86 -3.20 -11.12
C LEU A 44 8.10 -2.52 -10.52
N CYS A 45 9.03 -2.06 -11.36
CA CYS A 45 10.16 -1.25 -10.96
C CYS A 45 10.33 -0.11 -11.96
N ALA A 46 10.21 1.13 -11.49
CA ALA A 46 10.53 2.31 -12.29
C ALA A 46 11.87 2.89 -11.84
N ASP A 47 12.92 2.72 -12.66
CA ASP A 47 14.32 3.05 -12.34
C ASP A 47 14.55 4.50 -11.89
N LYS A 48 13.76 5.46 -12.40
CA LYS A 48 13.96 6.88 -12.07
C LYS A 48 13.43 7.30 -10.70
N ALA A 49 12.50 6.54 -10.11
CA ALA A 49 11.83 6.93 -8.87
C ALA A 49 11.89 5.87 -7.76
N LYS A 50 12.51 4.70 -8.01
CA LYS A 50 12.51 3.53 -7.12
C LYS A 50 11.11 3.21 -6.57
N GLN A 51 10.10 3.33 -7.42
CA GLN A 51 8.73 2.96 -7.08
C GLN A 51 8.56 1.47 -7.36
N LEU A 52 8.05 0.74 -6.38
CA LEU A 52 8.07 -0.71 -6.32
C LEU A 52 6.66 -1.29 -6.31
N GLY A 53 6.48 -2.34 -7.10
CA GLY A 53 5.31 -3.20 -7.10
C GLY A 53 4.00 -2.55 -7.57
N LEU A 54 2.90 -3.21 -7.23
CA LEU A 54 1.55 -2.87 -7.67
C LEU A 54 1.12 -1.45 -7.27
N TYR A 55 1.54 -0.99 -6.09
CA TYR A 55 1.13 0.31 -5.54
C TYR A 55 2.17 1.43 -5.74
N ARG A 56 3.28 1.14 -6.45
CA ARG A 56 4.39 2.09 -6.69
C ARG A 56 4.91 2.72 -5.39
N ILE A 57 5.05 1.91 -4.34
CA ILE A 57 5.55 2.34 -3.03
C ILE A 57 7.06 2.53 -3.12
N THR A 58 7.58 3.61 -2.52
CA THR A 58 9.02 3.85 -2.44
C THR A 58 9.65 3.22 -1.18
N PRO A 59 10.96 2.88 -1.20
CA PRO A 59 11.70 2.46 0.00
C PRO A 59 11.62 3.44 1.18
N TYR A 60 11.42 4.73 0.89
CA TYR A 60 11.22 5.74 1.94
C TYR A 60 9.88 5.55 2.65
N GLN A 61 8.78 5.44 1.88
CA GLN A 61 7.44 5.21 2.43
C GLN A 61 7.34 3.89 3.17
N HIS A 62 7.97 2.84 2.65
CA HIS A 62 8.01 1.54 3.30
C HIS A 62 8.65 1.62 4.69
N ARG A 63 9.82 2.27 4.80
CA ARG A 63 10.47 2.51 6.10
C ARG A 63 9.64 3.41 7.01
N GLN A 64 9.04 4.47 6.46
CA GLN A 64 8.18 5.37 7.23
C GLN A 64 7.00 4.64 7.89
N VAL A 65 6.37 3.68 7.19
CA VAL A 65 5.30 2.85 7.79
C VAL A 65 5.84 2.06 8.98
N TRP A 66 7.00 1.44 8.86
CA TRP A 66 7.63 0.69 9.94
C TRP A 66 8.02 1.60 11.12
N ASP A 67 8.80 2.64 10.84
CA ASP A 67 9.45 3.47 11.86
C ASP A 67 8.48 4.42 12.58
N THR A 68 7.40 4.84 11.90
CA THR A 68 6.48 5.86 12.45
C THR A 68 5.11 5.29 12.80
N TYR A 69 4.54 4.43 11.96
CA TYR A 69 3.17 3.93 12.18
C TYR A 69 3.15 2.64 13.00
N LEU A 70 3.91 1.63 12.57
CA LEU A 70 3.90 0.30 13.17
C LEU A 70 4.59 0.24 14.54
N VAL A 71 5.57 1.12 14.81
CA VAL A 71 6.16 1.26 16.16
C VAL A 71 5.10 1.52 17.23
N ASN A 72 4.03 2.24 16.88
CA ASN A 72 2.93 2.56 17.80
C ASN A 72 1.83 1.48 17.83
N HIS A 73 1.91 0.46 16.96
CA HIS A 73 0.90 -0.59 16.79
C HIS A 73 1.55 -1.99 16.77
N PRO A 74 2.07 -2.50 17.90
CA PRO A 74 2.90 -3.71 17.94
C PRO A 74 2.18 -4.98 17.43
N ASP A 75 0.89 -5.14 17.71
CA ASP A 75 0.12 -6.30 17.23
C ASP A 75 -0.05 -6.26 15.70
N LEU A 76 -0.28 -5.07 15.15
CA LEU A 76 -0.36 -4.85 13.71
C LEU A 76 1.01 -5.06 13.05
N ALA A 77 2.09 -4.58 13.69
CA ALA A 77 3.46 -4.79 13.24
C ALA A 77 3.81 -6.27 13.16
N SER A 78 3.43 -7.05 14.18
CA SER A 78 3.58 -8.51 14.20
C SER A 78 2.83 -9.17 13.03
N THR A 79 1.57 -8.77 12.81
CA THR A 79 0.73 -9.29 11.73
C THR A 79 1.33 -8.99 10.36
N VAL A 80 1.77 -7.75 10.13
CA VAL A 80 2.40 -7.32 8.87
C VAL A 80 3.74 -8.02 8.67
N ARG A 81 4.55 -8.18 9.72
CA ARG A 81 5.81 -8.95 9.63
C ARG A 81 5.57 -10.41 9.24
N GLY A 82 4.48 -11.00 9.74
CA GLY A 82 4.06 -12.36 9.43
C GLY A 82 3.58 -12.55 7.98
N LEU A 83 3.20 -11.48 7.29
CA LEU A 83 2.90 -11.52 5.85
C LEU A 83 4.17 -11.58 4.98
N ALA A 84 5.25 -10.97 5.44
CA ALA A 84 6.53 -10.96 4.72
C ALA A 84 7.26 -12.30 4.86
N SER A 85 8.14 -12.61 3.90
CA SER A 85 8.99 -13.79 4.02
C SER A 85 9.91 -13.67 5.24
N GLN A 86 10.36 -14.82 5.75
CA GLN A 86 11.27 -14.83 6.90
C GLN A 86 12.69 -14.40 6.50
N ARG A 87 13.23 -15.01 5.43
CA ARG A 87 14.63 -14.82 5.01
C ARG A 87 14.84 -13.65 4.05
N ALA A 88 14.01 -13.52 3.01
CA ALA A 88 14.23 -12.48 2.00
C ALA A 88 13.99 -11.08 2.57
N PHE A 89 12.97 -10.92 3.43
CA PHE A 89 12.71 -9.66 4.11
C PHE A 89 13.92 -9.15 4.92
N LEU A 90 14.68 -10.03 5.58
CA LEU A 90 15.84 -9.61 6.37
C LEU A 90 17.03 -9.18 5.50
N ALA A 91 17.13 -9.69 4.28
CA ALA A 91 18.19 -9.36 3.34
C ALA A 91 17.87 -8.10 2.53
N ASN A 92 16.62 -8.02 2.02
CA ASN A 92 16.13 -6.88 1.26
C ASN A 92 14.60 -6.70 1.51
N PRO A 93 14.21 -5.92 2.52
CA PRO A 93 12.80 -5.73 2.89
C PRO A 93 11.95 -5.18 1.75
N ASP A 94 12.52 -4.32 0.91
CA ASP A 94 11.80 -3.60 -0.14
C ASP A 94 11.35 -4.51 -1.30
N ASP A 95 12.03 -5.63 -1.54
CA ASP A 95 11.66 -6.58 -2.59
C ASP A 95 10.27 -7.19 -2.37
N GLU A 96 9.81 -7.25 -1.12
CA GLU A 96 8.49 -7.76 -0.76
C GLU A 96 7.36 -6.89 -1.32
N LEU A 97 7.63 -5.61 -1.56
CA LEU A 97 6.67 -4.72 -2.24
C LEU A 97 6.43 -5.14 -3.69
N ILE A 98 7.41 -5.81 -4.32
CA ILE A 98 7.33 -6.32 -5.68
C ILE A 98 6.79 -7.74 -5.70
N THR A 99 7.36 -8.62 -4.87
CA THR A 99 7.18 -10.07 -5.00
C THR A 99 6.02 -10.62 -4.17
N ASN A 100 5.52 -9.85 -3.20
CA ASN A 100 4.49 -10.30 -2.27
C ASN A 100 3.31 -9.33 -2.24
N LEU A 101 2.30 -9.61 -3.08
CA LEU A 101 1.14 -8.75 -3.22
C LEU A 101 0.39 -8.52 -1.90
N ARG A 102 0.29 -9.53 -1.03
CA ARG A 102 -0.37 -9.36 0.27
C ARG A 102 0.39 -8.41 1.18
N TYR A 103 1.72 -8.54 1.23
CA TYR A 103 2.56 -7.61 1.97
C TYR A 103 2.49 -6.19 1.39
N ALA A 104 2.61 -6.05 0.08
CA ALA A 104 2.49 -4.77 -0.62
C ALA A 104 1.13 -4.10 -0.35
N THR A 105 0.04 -4.86 -0.38
CA THR A 105 -1.31 -4.40 -0.04
C THR A 105 -1.41 -3.97 1.42
N ALA A 106 -0.80 -4.70 2.35
CA ALA A 106 -0.78 -4.30 3.75
C ALA A 106 -0.07 -2.95 3.93
N ILE A 107 1.14 -2.79 3.39
CA ILE A 107 1.88 -1.52 3.48
C ILE A 107 1.12 -0.37 2.79
N ALA A 108 0.52 -0.62 1.63
CA ALA A 108 -0.32 0.36 0.93
C ALA A 108 -1.49 0.84 1.82
N TRP A 109 -2.17 -0.08 2.50
CA TRP A 109 -3.26 0.26 3.39
C TRP A 109 -2.80 1.10 4.58
N LEU A 110 -1.66 0.75 5.19
CA LEU A 110 -1.14 1.50 6.33
C LEU A 110 -0.71 2.92 5.98
N LEU A 111 -0.21 3.16 4.76
CA LEU A 111 0.03 4.52 4.27
C LEU A 111 -1.26 5.33 4.22
N ILE A 112 -2.32 4.76 3.63
CA ILE A 112 -3.63 5.41 3.52
C ILE A 112 -4.21 5.67 4.91
N GLN A 113 -4.19 4.66 5.79
CA GLN A 113 -4.70 4.73 7.15
C GLN A 113 -3.97 5.79 7.99
N SER A 114 -2.64 5.82 7.96
CA SER A 114 -1.84 6.84 8.65
C SER A 114 -2.16 8.26 8.18
N THR A 115 -2.49 8.42 6.89
CA THR A 115 -2.89 9.70 6.30
C THR A 115 -4.28 10.10 6.79
N LEU A 116 -5.24 9.16 6.81
CA LEU A 116 -6.59 9.37 7.33
C LEU A 116 -6.59 9.79 8.80
N GLU A 117 -5.71 9.20 9.62
CA GLU A 117 -5.60 9.53 11.05
C GLU A 117 -4.95 10.91 11.30
N SER A 118 -4.06 11.34 10.40
CA SER A 118 -3.36 12.63 10.51
C SER A 118 -4.16 13.80 9.94
N SER A 119 -5.21 13.54 9.17
CA SER A 119 -6.04 14.58 8.56
C SER A 119 -7.28 14.85 9.43
N ASP A 120 -7.35 16.03 10.05
CA ASP A 120 -8.52 16.46 10.81
C ASP A 120 -9.75 16.51 9.88
N THR A 121 -10.62 15.54 10.10
CA THR A 121 -11.94 15.27 9.50
C THR A 121 -12.55 16.42 8.69
N GLY A 122 -12.59 16.26 7.36
CA GLY A 122 -13.39 17.08 6.47
C GLY A 122 -13.34 16.57 5.03
N SER A 123 -14.18 15.58 4.71
CA SER A 123 -14.51 15.12 3.35
C SER A 123 -13.40 15.30 2.31
N GLN A 124 -12.22 14.69 2.53
CA GLN A 124 -11.22 14.63 1.47
C GLN A 124 -11.75 13.75 0.35
N ASP A 125 -11.64 14.26 -0.87
CA ASP A 125 -11.76 13.46 -2.09
C ASP A 125 -10.74 12.32 -2.01
N ASP A 126 -11.18 11.09 -2.32
CA ASP A 126 -10.34 9.88 -2.24
C ASP A 126 -9.09 10.03 -3.12
N LEU A 127 -9.17 10.78 -4.22
CA LEU A 127 -8.01 11.10 -5.07
C LEU A 127 -6.97 11.96 -4.34
N GLN A 128 -7.42 12.96 -3.58
CA GLN A 128 -6.54 13.83 -2.81
C GLN A 128 -5.88 13.05 -1.67
N LEU A 129 -6.65 12.20 -1.00
CA LEU A 129 -6.13 11.28 0.03
C LEU A 129 -5.01 10.41 -0.54
N LEU A 130 -5.25 9.75 -1.67
CA LEU A 130 -4.26 8.87 -2.32
C LEU A 130 -3.03 9.64 -2.80
N ALA A 131 -3.20 10.88 -3.30
CA ALA A 131 -2.08 11.72 -3.68
C ALA A 131 -1.16 12.04 -2.48
N ILE A 132 -1.75 12.37 -1.33
CA ILE A 132 -1.01 12.64 -0.09
C ILE A 132 -0.35 11.36 0.42
N ALA A 133 -1.11 10.28 0.58
CA ALA A 133 -0.62 9.02 1.15
C ALA A 133 0.56 8.43 0.36
N PHE A 134 0.49 8.52 -0.97
CA PHE A 134 1.56 8.02 -1.84
C PHE A 134 2.57 9.09 -2.26
N ASN A 135 2.50 10.31 -1.68
CA ASN A 135 3.34 11.47 -2.04
C ASN A 135 3.48 11.65 -3.56
N ARG A 136 2.36 11.48 -4.26
CA ARG A 136 2.27 11.68 -5.71
C ARG A 136 1.93 13.14 -5.93
N GLN A 137 2.71 13.85 -6.74
CA GLN A 137 2.26 15.18 -7.18
C GLN A 137 0.91 15.03 -7.87
N PRO A 138 -0.10 15.86 -7.53
CA PRO A 138 -1.35 15.85 -8.27
C PRO A 138 -1.01 16.16 -9.72
N TYR A 139 -1.49 15.32 -10.64
CA TYR A 139 -1.24 15.42 -12.07
C TYR A 139 -1.41 16.88 -12.54
N LEU A 140 -0.30 17.60 -12.73
CA LEU A 140 -0.24 18.68 -13.69
C LEU A 140 -0.23 18.00 -15.05
N ALA A 141 -1.43 17.80 -15.60
CA ALA A 141 -1.61 17.50 -17.01
C ALA A 141 -0.94 18.64 -17.81
N ALA A 142 0.12 18.30 -18.54
CA ALA A 142 0.69 19.10 -19.61
C ALA A 142 0.48 18.35 -20.92
#